data_AF-A0A4P9XL64-F1
#
_entry.id   AF-A0A4P9XL64-F1
#
_cell.length_a   1.000
_cell.length_b   1.000
_cell.length_c   1.000
_cell.angle_alpha   90.00
_cell.angle_beta   90.00
_cell.angle_gamma   90.00
#
_symmetry.space_group_name_H-M   'P 1'
#
loop_
_entity.id
_entity.type
_entity.pdbx_description
1 polymer ?
#
loop_
_entity_poly.entity_id
_entity_poly.type
_entity_poly.pdbx_seq_one_letter_code
_entity_poly.pdbx_strand_id
1 'polypeptide(L)'
;MVTDRKTTIIRIGRHGRTRSTEARARFANQKSISSDQYFGRGEHDPQVQEETRARAREFAGATAISSNQWFGREEEPVSPTSSADLSAINIDTAKDIARRFIDQAGADYGALRNVVQTGSTKLADIVNDLQERYGH
;
A
#
# COMPACT_ATOMS: atom_id res chain seq x y z
N MET A 1 65.88 7.60 5.46
CA MET A 1 64.54 8.17 5.60
C MET A 1 63.94 8.37 4.20
N VAL A 2 63.16 7.43 3.69
CA VAL A 2 62.19 7.67 2.61
C VAL A 2 61.03 6.69 2.85
N THR A 3 59.88 7.22 3.26
CA THR A 3 58.66 6.44 3.52
C THR A 3 57.83 6.44 2.24
N ASP A 4 57.75 5.29 1.57
CA ASP A 4 56.93 5.14 0.37
C ASP A 4 55.45 4.99 0.76
N ARG A 5 54.60 5.93 0.32
CA ARG A 5 53.17 5.93 0.66
C ARG A 5 52.42 5.12 -0.39
N LYS A 6 52.03 3.90 0.00
CA LYS A 6 51.21 2.99 -0.81
C LYS A 6 49.80 3.56 -1.00
N THR A 7 49.56 4.22 -2.13
CA THR A 7 48.24 4.71 -2.56
C THR A 7 47.27 3.54 -2.67
N THR A 8 46.39 3.41 -1.68
CA THR A 8 45.31 2.43 -1.64
C THR A 8 44.09 3.06 -2.30
N ILE A 9 43.87 2.76 -3.58
CA ILE A 9 42.64 3.17 -4.28
C ILE A 9 41.51 2.29 -3.74
N ILE A 10 40.68 2.89 -2.88
CA ILE A 10 39.43 2.28 -2.39
C ILE A 10 38.47 2.19 -3.58
N ARG A 11 38.41 1.00 -4.21
CA ARG A 11 37.39 0.66 -5.19
C ARG A 11 36.04 0.63 -4.46
N ILE A 12 35.25 1.70 -4.62
CA ILE A 12 33.89 1.79 -4.08
C ILE A 12 33.05 0.71 -4.76
N GLY A 13 32.86 -0.41 -4.05
CA GLY A 13 32.00 -1.50 -4.47
C GLY A 13 30.57 -1.00 -4.62
N ARG A 14 29.98 -1.27 -5.78
CA ARG A 14 28.60 -1.01 -6.19
C ARG A 14 27.61 -1.77 -5.29
N HIS A 15 27.33 -1.24 -4.10
CA HIS A 15 26.36 -1.81 -3.17
C HIS A 15 24.96 -1.26 -3.47
N GLY A 16 24.23 -1.93 -4.36
CA GLY A 16 22.84 -1.57 -4.65
C GLY A 16 22.03 -2.52 -5.53
N ARG A 17 22.55 -3.70 -5.91
CA ARG A 17 21.91 -4.57 -6.92
C ARG A 17 21.54 -5.99 -6.50
N THR A 18 21.79 -6.42 -5.26
CA THR A 18 21.64 -7.84 -4.87
C THR A 18 20.27 -8.22 -4.31
N ARG A 19 19.54 -7.30 -3.65
CA ARG A 19 18.26 -7.66 -2.99
C ARG A 19 17.11 -7.92 -3.96
N SER A 20 16.99 -7.13 -5.04
CA SER A 20 15.90 -7.33 -6.00
C SER A 20 16.08 -8.58 -6.87
N THR A 21 17.33 -9.00 -7.09
CA THR A 21 17.63 -10.22 -7.86
C THR A 21 17.28 -11.49 -7.08
N GLU A 22 17.51 -11.52 -5.77
CA GLU A 22 17.11 -12.67 -4.93
C GLU A 22 15.59 -12.80 -4.81
N ALA A 23 14.88 -11.69 -4.59
CA ALA A 23 13.43 -11.72 -4.52
C ALA A 23 12.81 -12.13 -5.86
N ARG A 24 13.34 -11.63 -6.99
CA ARG A 24 12.92 -12.10 -8.32
C ARG A 24 13.18 -13.59 -8.50
N ALA A 25 14.33 -14.11 -8.09
CA ALA A 25 14.63 -15.53 -8.21
C ALA A 25 13.72 -16.41 -7.33
N ARG A 26 13.42 -15.97 -6.09
CA ARG A 26 12.60 -16.71 -5.13
C ARG A 26 11.10 -16.67 -5.43
N PHE A 27 10.63 -15.54 -5.97
CA PHE A 27 9.21 -15.27 -6.17
C PHE A 27 8.80 -15.16 -7.65
N ALA A 28 9.67 -15.55 -8.58
CA ALA A 28 9.40 -15.50 -10.04
C ALA A 28 8.09 -16.18 -10.45
N ASN A 29 7.73 -17.27 -9.77
CA ASN A 29 6.55 -18.07 -10.10
C ASN A 29 5.29 -17.61 -9.34
N GLN A 30 5.38 -16.60 -8.48
CA GLN A 30 4.24 -16.10 -7.71
C GLN A 30 3.68 -14.85 -8.38
N LYS A 31 2.38 -14.86 -8.70
CA LYS A 31 1.69 -13.71 -9.31
C LYS A 31 1.63 -12.50 -8.37
N SER A 32 1.62 -12.75 -7.08
CA SER A 32 1.67 -11.74 -6.02
C SER A 32 2.45 -12.29 -4.84
N ILE A 33 3.14 -11.40 -4.13
CA ILE A 33 3.77 -11.67 -2.84
C ILE A 33 3.39 -10.57 -1.87
N SER A 34 3.23 -10.90 -0.60
CA SER A 34 3.04 -9.88 0.43
C SER A 34 4.35 -9.15 0.71
N SER A 35 4.24 -7.90 1.15
CA SER A 35 5.39 -7.10 1.63
C SER A 35 6.17 -7.86 2.71
N ASP A 36 5.45 -8.55 3.61
CA ASP A 36 6.04 -9.27 4.73
C ASP A 36 6.88 -10.47 4.27
N GLN A 37 6.42 -11.20 3.24
CA GLN A 37 7.20 -12.26 2.58
C GLN A 37 8.42 -11.71 1.84
N TYR A 38 8.31 -10.53 1.22
CA TYR A 38 9.42 -9.91 0.50
C TYR A 38 10.52 -9.41 1.45
N PHE A 39 10.14 -8.77 2.56
CA PHE A 39 11.07 -8.20 3.52
C PHE A 39 11.48 -9.15 4.65
N GLY A 40 10.89 -10.35 4.73
CA GLY A 40 11.15 -11.30 5.80
C GLY A 40 10.82 -10.75 7.19
N ARG A 41 9.86 -9.81 7.27
CA ARG A 41 9.51 -9.09 8.51
C ARG A 41 8.51 -9.83 9.40
N GLY A 42 8.26 -11.10 9.11
CA GLY A 42 7.28 -11.89 9.84
C GLY A 42 7.79 -13.29 10.12
N GLU A 43 8.21 -13.52 11.36
CA GLU A 43 7.61 -14.64 12.12
C GLU A 43 6.10 -14.35 12.19
N HIS A 44 5.40 -14.59 11.09
CA HIS A 44 3.98 -14.36 10.97
C HIS A 44 3.33 -15.68 11.37
N ASP A 45 2.91 -15.74 12.63
CA ASP A 45 2.31 -16.93 13.21
C ASP A 45 1.18 -17.44 12.30
N PRO A 46 1.26 -18.68 11.80
CA PRO A 46 0.22 -19.25 10.94
C PRO A 46 -1.17 -19.18 11.59
N GLN A 47 -1.26 -19.17 12.92
CA GLN A 47 -2.52 -19.01 13.65
C GLN A 47 -3.18 -17.64 13.37
N VAL A 48 -2.40 -16.56 13.31
CA VAL A 48 -2.92 -15.20 13.06
C VAL A 48 -3.42 -15.04 11.62
N GLN A 49 -2.81 -15.73 10.65
CA GLN A 49 -3.31 -15.77 9.28
C GLN A 49 -4.63 -16.51 9.16
N GLU A 50 -4.75 -17.64 9.84
CA GLU A 50 -5.99 -18.42 9.84
C GLU A 50 -7.13 -17.63 10.47
N GLU A 51 -6.89 -16.96 11.60
CA GLU A 51 -7.86 -16.06 12.23
C GLU A 51 -8.24 -14.90 11.31
N THR A 52 -7.26 -14.24 10.68
CA THR A 52 -7.52 -13.12 9.75
C THR A 52 -8.33 -13.58 8.55
N ARG A 53 -8.03 -14.76 7.99
CA ARG A 53 -8.79 -15.33 6.86
C ARG A 53 -10.19 -15.77 7.29
N ALA A 54 -10.35 -16.33 8.49
CA ALA A 54 -11.65 -16.69 9.04
C ALA A 54 -12.54 -15.45 9.20
N ARG A 55 -11.99 -14.38 9.78
CA ARG A 55 -12.67 -13.08 9.93
C ARG A 55 -12.99 -12.43 8.59
N ALA A 56 -12.07 -12.48 7.61
CA ALA A 56 -12.31 -11.95 6.27
C ALA A 56 -13.44 -12.70 5.52
N ARG A 57 -13.59 -14.01 5.76
CA ARG A 57 -14.68 -14.80 5.17
C ARG A 57 -16.04 -14.41 5.74
N GLU A 58 -16.11 -14.10 7.03
CA GLU A 58 -17.33 -13.63 7.70
C GLU A 58 -17.87 -12.34 7.06
N PHE A 59 -16.96 -11.48 6.57
CA PHE A 59 -17.31 -10.22 5.92
C PHE A 59 -17.27 -10.25 4.39
N ALA A 60 -17.09 -11.41 3.75
CA ALA A 60 -16.96 -11.51 2.29
C ALA A 60 -18.22 -11.05 1.52
N GLY A 61 -19.38 -11.01 2.16
CA GLY A 61 -20.64 -10.49 1.61
C GLY A 61 -20.97 -9.05 2.00
N ALA A 62 -20.16 -8.42 2.86
CA ALA A 62 -20.39 -7.05 3.28
C ALA A 62 -19.89 -6.07 2.21
N THR A 63 -20.76 -5.18 1.75
CA THR A 63 -20.40 -4.11 0.80
C THR A 63 -19.52 -3.05 1.44
N ALA A 64 -19.58 -2.91 2.77
CA ALA A 64 -18.70 -2.08 3.58
C ALA A 64 -18.51 -2.74 4.95
N ILE A 65 -17.27 -2.68 5.46
CA ILE A 65 -16.94 -3.04 6.85
C ILE A 65 -16.42 -1.81 7.57
N SER A 66 -16.93 -1.56 8.78
CA SER A 66 -16.40 -0.51 9.63
C SER A 66 -15.12 -0.99 10.33
N SER A 67 -14.18 -0.07 10.55
CA SER A 67 -12.99 -0.32 11.36
C SER A 67 -13.36 -0.83 12.77
N ASN A 68 -14.46 -0.34 13.33
CA ASN A 68 -14.93 -0.77 14.65
C ASN A 68 -15.37 -2.24 14.64
N GLN A 69 -16.03 -2.70 13.58
CA GLN A 69 -16.44 -4.09 13.38
C GLN A 69 -15.23 -5.01 13.21
N TRP A 70 -14.20 -4.56 12.49
CA TRP A 70 -12.98 -5.34 12.28
C TRP A 70 -12.16 -5.49 13.57
N PHE A 71 -11.96 -4.38 14.30
CA PHE A 71 -11.09 -4.33 15.49
C PHE A 71 -11.82 -4.58 16.83
N GLY A 72 -13.15 -4.79 16.81
CA GLY A 72 -13.92 -5.06 18.02
C GLY A 72 -13.91 -3.91 19.04
N ARG A 73 -13.82 -2.67 18.56
CA ARG A 73 -13.87 -1.49 19.42
C ARG A 73 -15.31 -1.14 19.72
N GLU A 74 -15.62 -0.83 20.98
CA GLU A 74 -16.94 -0.38 21.41
C GLU A 74 -17.43 0.73 20.47
N GLU A 75 -18.66 0.59 19.98
CA GLU A 75 -19.33 1.67 19.26
C GLU A 75 -19.55 2.81 20.25
N GLU A 76 -18.60 3.75 20.29
CA GLU A 76 -18.87 5.09 20.80
C GLU A 76 -20.11 5.61 20.03
N PRO A 77 -21.17 6.04 20.73
CA PRO A 77 -22.43 6.40 20.11
C PRO A 77 -22.17 7.49 19.08
N VAL A 78 -22.23 7.10 17.81
CA VAL A 78 -22.17 8.01 16.68
C VAL A 78 -23.33 9.00 16.82
N SER A 79 -23.02 10.19 17.35
CA SER A 79 -23.96 11.29 17.36
C SER A 79 -24.46 11.50 15.92
N PRO A 80 -25.73 11.86 15.68
CA PRO A 80 -26.35 11.94 14.34
C PRO A 80 -25.71 12.95 13.38
N THR A 81 -24.61 13.59 13.77
CA THR A 81 -23.68 14.33 12.89
C THR A 81 -22.79 13.41 12.05
N SER A 82 -22.61 12.13 12.41
CA SER A 82 -21.66 11.22 11.75
C SER A 82 -22.14 10.62 10.43
N SER A 83 -23.41 10.83 10.03
CA SER A 83 -23.90 10.48 8.68
C SER A 83 -23.71 11.60 7.65
N ALA A 84 -23.09 12.72 8.04
CA ALA A 84 -22.64 13.79 7.14
C ALA A 84 -21.13 13.74 6.91
N ASP A 85 -20.44 12.71 7.42
CA ASP A 85 -18.98 12.73 7.59
C ASP A 85 -18.21 11.89 6.57
N LEU A 86 -18.65 11.94 5.30
CA LEU A 86 -17.71 11.77 4.19
C LEU A 86 -16.63 12.88 4.19
N SER A 87 -16.85 13.97 4.95
CA SER A 87 -15.85 14.97 5.31
C SER A 87 -14.79 14.50 6.33
N ALA A 88 -15.01 13.39 7.04
CA ALA A 88 -14.03 12.74 7.93
C ALA A 88 -13.29 11.58 7.28
N ILE A 89 -13.29 11.51 5.96
CA ILE A 89 -11.98 11.38 5.31
C ILE A 89 -11.20 12.64 5.71
N ASN A 90 -10.66 12.61 6.95
CA ASN A 90 -10.17 13.75 7.71
C ASN A 90 -9.60 14.79 6.76
N ILE A 91 -10.23 15.96 6.68
CA ILE A 91 -9.74 17.06 5.84
C ILE A 91 -8.25 17.30 6.09
N ASP A 92 -7.75 17.04 7.31
CA ASP A 92 -6.34 17.11 7.65
C ASP A 92 -5.49 15.97 7.05
N THR A 93 -6.00 14.73 7.02
CA THR A 93 -5.37 13.60 6.32
C THR A 93 -5.38 13.79 4.81
N ALA A 94 -6.50 14.27 4.25
CA ALA A 94 -6.61 14.62 2.83
C ALA A 94 -5.68 15.78 2.47
N LYS A 95 -5.57 16.79 3.34
CA LYS A 95 -4.61 17.90 3.19
C LYS A 95 -3.17 17.43 3.27
N ASP A 96 -2.81 16.53 4.18
CA ASP A 96 -1.44 16.00 4.28
C ASP A 96 -1.07 15.12 3.09
N ILE A 97 -2.01 14.31 2.59
CA ILE A 97 -1.82 13.55 1.35
C ILE A 97 -1.69 14.52 0.16
N ALA A 98 -2.55 15.53 0.07
CA ALA A 98 -2.50 16.53 -0.99
C ALA A 98 -1.22 17.37 -0.93
N ARG A 99 -0.76 17.79 0.25
CA ARG A 99 0.51 18.50 0.44
C ARG A 99 1.69 17.63 0.02
N ARG A 100 1.77 16.39 0.51
CA ARG A 100 2.81 15.44 0.08
C ARG A 100 2.75 15.18 -1.43
N PHE A 101 1.55 15.13 -2.00
CA PHE A 101 1.36 14.98 -3.43
C PHE A 101 1.80 16.21 -4.22
N ILE A 102 1.52 17.42 -3.73
CA ILE A 102 1.93 18.69 -4.36
C ILE A 102 3.44 18.91 -4.23
N ASP A 103 4.00 18.69 -3.05
CA ASP A 103 5.43 18.79 -2.77
C ASP A 103 6.24 17.78 -3.60
N GLN A 104 5.69 16.59 -3.84
CA GLN A 104 6.32 15.55 -4.66
C GLN A 104 6.04 15.71 -6.16
N ALA A 105 4.87 16.22 -6.57
CA ALA A 105 4.48 16.41 -7.97
C ALA A 105 5.15 17.61 -8.64
N GLY A 106 5.60 18.61 -7.88
CA GLY A 106 6.41 19.72 -8.40
C GLY A 106 7.71 19.24 -9.07
N ALA A 107 8.21 18.06 -8.71
CA ALA A 107 9.44 17.48 -9.25
C ALA A 107 9.22 16.31 -10.22
N ASP A 108 8.01 15.72 -10.29
CA ASP A 108 7.80 14.41 -10.92
C ASP A 108 6.51 14.35 -11.79
N TYR A 109 6.53 15.09 -12.91
CA TYR A 109 5.47 15.10 -13.93
C TYR A 109 5.12 13.69 -14.47
N GLY A 110 6.11 12.78 -14.49
CA GLY A 110 5.91 11.38 -14.88
C GLY A 110 5.07 10.60 -13.89
N ALA A 111 5.28 10.79 -12.59
CA ALA A 111 4.48 10.17 -11.54
C ALA A 111 3.01 10.64 -11.59
N LEU A 112 2.78 11.95 -11.81
CA LEU A 112 1.43 12.50 -11.95
C LEU A 112 0.67 11.88 -13.14
N ARG A 113 1.32 11.78 -14.30
CA ARG A 113 0.71 11.15 -15.49
C ARG A 113 0.33 9.69 -15.23
N ASN A 114 1.20 8.93 -14.58
CA ASN A 114 0.94 7.52 -14.26
C ASN A 114 -0.19 7.36 -13.25
N VAL A 115 -0.28 8.23 -12.24
CA VAL A 115 -1.37 8.23 -11.26
C VAL A 115 -2.69 8.61 -11.92
N VAL A 116 -2.72 9.64 -12.76
CA VAL A 116 -3.94 10.04 -13.49
C VAL A 116 -4.39 8.94 -14.44
N GLN A 117 -3.47 8.33 -15.19
CA GLN A 117 -3.80 7.25 -16.11
C GLN A 117 -4.27 5.98 -15.40
N THR A 118 -3.69 5.65 -14.24
CA THR A 118 -4.11 4.50 -13.43
C THR A 118 -5.42 4.78 -12.68
N GLY A 119 -5.62 6.02 -12.26
CA GLY A 119 -6.84 6.48 -11.61
C GLY A 119 -8.02 6.44 -12.57
N SER A 120 -7.84 6.91 -13.81
CA SER A 120 -8.90 6.89 -14.82
C SER A 120 -9.29 5.49 -15.26
N THR A 121 -8.33 4.56 -15.43
CA THR A 121 -8.66 3.17 -15.77
C THR A 121 -9.42 2.49 -14.65
N LYS A 122 -8.97 2.63 -13.40
CA LYS A 122 -9.68 2.07 -12.24
C LYS A 122 -11.09 2.63 -12.08
N LEU A 123 -11.27 3.93 -12.30
CA LEU A 123 -12.60 4.54 -12.26
C LEU A 123 -13.48 4.03 -13.40
N ALA A 124 -12.94 3.89 -14.61
CA ALA A 124 -13.67 3.29 -15.73
C ALA A 124 -14.06 1.83 -15.43
N ASP A 125 -13.16 1.04 -14.84
CA ASP A 125 -13.42 -0.34 -14.44
C ASP A 125 -14.53 -0.43 -13.38
N ILE A 126 -14.52 0.47 -12.39
CA ILE A 126 -15.57 0.57 -11.36
C ILE A 126 -16.91 0.98 -11.99
N VAL A 127 -16.91 1.97 -12.88
CA VAL A 127 -18.13 2.43 -13.57
C VAL A 127 -18.69 1.32 -14.47
N ASN A 128 -17.84 0.58 -15.16
CA ASN A 128 -18.25 -0.56 -15.96
C ASN A 128 -18.80 -1.71 -15.08
N ASP A 129 -18.15 -2.03 -13.96
CA ASP A 129 -18.64 -3.05 -13.01
C ASP A 129 -20.00 -2.65 -12.40
N LEU A 130 -20.20 -1.36 -12.09
CA LEU A 130 -21.49 -0.82 -11.66
C LEU A 130 -22.54 -0.92 -12.76
N GLN A 131 -22.18 -0.59 -14.00
CA GLN A 131 -23.09 -0.66 -15.14
C GLN A 131 -23.49 -2.10 -15.48
N GLU A 132 -22.58 -3.07 -15.33
CA GLU A 132 -22.88 -4.49 -15.51
C GLU A 132 -23.74 -5.05 -14.37
N ARG A 133 -23.52 -4.61 -13.13
CA ARG A 133 -24.28 -5.08 -11.96
C ARG A 133 -25.67 -4.47 -11.83
N TYR A 134 -25.85 -3.21 -12.24
CA TYR A 134 -27.09 -2.46 -12.07
C TYR A 134 -27.80 -2.12 -13.39
N GLY A 135 -27.22 -2.46 -14.53
CA GLY A 135 -27.78 -2.25 -15.87
C GLY A 135 -28.72 -3.37 -16.34
N HIS A 136 -29.64 -3.81 -15.47
CA HIS A 136 -30.83 -4.57 -15.84
C HIS A 136 -32.07 -3.68 -15.78
#